data_AF-A0A9P3PWX9-F1
#
_entry.id   AF-A0A9P3PWX9-F1
#
_cell.length_a   1.000
_cell.length_b   1.000
_cell.length_c   1.000
_cell.angle_alpha   90.00
_cell.angle_beta   90.00
_cell.angle_gamma   90.00
#
_symmetry.space_group_name_H-M   'P 1'
#
loop_
_entity.id
_entity.type
_entity.pdbx_description
1 polymer ?
#
loop_
_entity_poly.entity_id
_entity_poly.type
_entity_poly.pdbx_seq_one_letter_code
_entity_poly.pdbx_strand_id
1 'polypeptide(L)'
;MAERLTRDPNLDECPDFSLEPFAPMRALLRGTGLTKEDAVTSLKDAWTEHNRQLRERWDREAEDRQAGADGAPQGEPADGKQQQQQLEEPPAQQQEADEERPEKEKKTKSKLRAFDPDLSVASVLAPRPSSYALNKLANFEYCELWYFTQEGCEDAQRTHRTEADDSFGMSKIGELVTFRPVASVQASKRALQDESLTWEQFHYALGLWGVFLNRRVGLRVSPRVD
;
A
#
# COMPACT_ATOMS: atom_id res chain seq x y z
N MET A 1 -3.78 10.32 -4.61
CA MET A 1 -3.65 11.79 -4.67
C MET A 1 -2.53 12.13 -3.70
N ALA A 2 -1.40 12.62 -4.18
CA ALA A 2 -0.30 13.00 -3.28
C ALA A 2 -0.74 14.20 -2.44
N GLU A 3 -0.45 14.18 -1.14
CA GLU A 3 -0.72 15.31 -0.25
C GLU A 3 0.07 16.52 -0.74
N ARG A 4 -0.64 17.62 -1.03
CA ARG A 4 -0.03 18.87 -1.46
C ARG A 4 0.83 19.44 -0.34
N LEU A 5 2.03 19.89 -0.68
CA LEU A 5 2.90 20.56 0.27
C LEU A 5 2.27 21.91 0.67
N THR A 6 2.06 22.13 1.97
CA THR A 6 1.44 23.36 2.51
C THR A 6 2.45 24.45 2.84
N ARG A 7 3.75 24.14 2.84
CA ARG A 7 4.87 25.03 3.15
C ARG A 7 5.93 24.92 2.05
N ASP A 8 6.46 26.06 1.62
CA ASP A 8 7.51 26.13 0.59
C ASP A 8 8.83 25.55 1.14
N PRO A 9 9.32 24.43 0.59
CA PRO A 9 10.58 23.80 1.02
C PRO A 9 11.82 24.65 0.71
N ASN A 10 11.72 25.67 -0.16
CA ASN A 10 12.81 26.58 -0.46
C ASN A 10 13.17 27.50 0.71
N LEU A 11 12.26 27.66 1.68
CA LEU A 11 12.45 28.51 2.85
C LEU A 11 13.04 27.77 4.06
N ASP A 12 13.24 26.46 3.95
CA ASP A 12 13.78 25.66 5.04
C ASP A 12 15.31 25.66 5.02
N GLU A 13 15.90 26.07 6.14
CA GLU A 13 17.35 26.04 6.38
C GLU A 13 17.76 24.74 7.07
N CYS A 14 18.94 24.23 6.74
CA CYS A 14 19.49 23.03 7.35
C CYS A 14 19.74 23.26 8.85
N PRO A 15 19.08 22.50 9.75
CA PRO A 15 19.34 22.62 11.18
C PRO A 15 20.80 22.29 11.50
N ASP A 16 21.39 23.00 12.47
CA ASP A 16 22.74 22.64 12.93
C ASP A 16 22.70 21.34 13.74
N PHE A 17 23.01 20.22 13.08
CA PHE A 17 23.10 18.89 13.68
C PHE A 17 24.25 18.72 14.68
N SER A 18 25.05 19.76 14.92
CA SER A 18 26.07 19.81 15.97
C SER A 18 25.50 20.16 17.35
N LEU A 19 24.30 20.74 17.40
CA LEU A 19 23.65 21.21 18.63
C LEU A 19 23.20 20.07 19.56
N GLU A 20 23.08 20.36 20.85
CA GLU A 20 22.72 19.37 21.89
C GLU A 20 21.41 18.58 21.64
N PRO A 21 20.34 19.17 21.06
CA PRO A 21 19.11 18.42 20.77
C PRO A 21 19.33 17.20 19.85
N PHE A 22 20.36 17.22 19.01
CA PHE A 22 20.69 16.12 18.10
C PHE A 22 21.72 15.14 18.69
N ALA A 23 22.15 15.33 19.94
CA ALA A 23 23.09 14.44 20.62
C ALA A 23 22.66 12.96 20.66
N PRO A 24 21.38 12.62 20.92
CA PRO A 24 20.93 11.22 20.90
C PRO A 24 21.08 10.59 19.52
N MET A 25 20.79 11.34 18.46
CA MET A 25 20.88 10.88 17.07
C MET A 25 22.33 10.67 16.65
N ARG A 26 23.24 11.59 17.05
CA ARG A 26 24.68 11.40 16.87
C ARG A 26 25.19 10.19 17.66
N ALA A 27 24.70 9.96 18.88
CA ALA A 27 25.13 8.82 19.70
C ALA A 27 24.76 7.48 19.07
N LEU A 28 23.59 7.39 18.43
CA LEU A 28 23.15 6.20 17.68
C LEU A 28 24.07 5.92 16.49
N LEU A 29 24.40 6.95 15.70
CA LEU A 29 25.32 6.83 14.56
C LEU A 29 26.76 6.48 14.98
N ARG A 30 27.21 6.95 16.15
CA ARG A 30 28.50 6.50 16.71
C ARG A 30 28.48 5.02 17.11
N GLY A 31 27.34 4.49 17.51
CA GLY A 31 27.17 3.06 17.82
C GLY A 31 27.43 2.15 16.62
N THR A 32 27.35 2.67 15.39
CA THR A 32 27.68 1.96 14.14
C THR A 32 29.12 2.17 13.68
N GLY A 33 29.97 2.78 14.51
CA GLY A 33 31.40 2.99 14.24
C GLY A 33 31.76 4.30 13.54
N LEU A 34 30.81 5.23 13.34
CA LEU A 34 31.09 6.54 12.77
C LEU A 34 31.68 7.50 13.81
N THR A 35 32.54 8.41 13.37
CA THR A 35 33.01 9.50 14.25
C THR A 35 31.91 10.53 14.47
N LYS A 36 32.08 11.42 15.46
CA LYS A 36 31.11 12.49 15.74
C LYS A 36 30.93 13.42 14.54
N GLU A 37 32.01 13.69 13.81
CA GLU A 37 32.02 14.56 12.63
C GLU A 37 31.31 13.87 11.45
N ASP A 38 31.61 12.59 11.20
CA ASP A 38 30.94 11.80 10.15
C ASP A 38 29.43 11.64 10.41
N ALA A 39 29.04 11.51 11.68
CA ALA A 39 27.64 11.48 12.07
C ALA A 39 26.92 12.80 11.77
N VAL A 40 27.57 13.94 12.00
CA VAL A 40 27.01 15.26 11.66
C VAL A 40 26.91 15.43 10.15
N THR A 41 27.93 15.03 9.40
CA THR A 41 27.94 15.09 7.94
C THR A 41 26.83 14.21 7.35
N SER A 42 26.69 12.97 7.84
CA SER A 42 25.63 12.06 7.39
C SER A 42 24.22 12.61 7.62
N LEU A 43 24.00 13.30 8.75
CA LEU A 43 22.71 13.94 9.04
C LEU A 43 22.44 15.15 8.13
N LYS A 44 23.48 15.94 7.84
CA LYS A 44 23.38 17.06 6.87
C LYS A 44 23.08 16.56 5.47
N ASP A 45 23.72 15.48 5.03
CA ASP A 45 23.52 14.89 3.71
C ASP A 45 22.10 14.32 3.58
N ALA A 46 21.63 13.58 4.59
CA ALA A 46 20.27 13.04 4.63
C ALA A 46 19.20 14.16 4.59
N TRP A 47 19.42 15.25 5.35
CA TRP A 47 18.52 16.40 5.32
C TRP A 47 18.52 17.10 3.96
N THR A 48 19.69 17.28 3.35
CA THR A 48 19.84 17.95 2.05
C THR A 48 19.16 17.16 0.95
N GLU A 49 19.32 15.84 0.96
CA GLU A 49 18.65 14.95 0.01
C GLU A 49 17.13 14.99 0.17
N HIS A 50 16.63 14.95 1.40
CA HIS A 50 15.21 15.06 1.68
C HIS A 50 14.64 16.41 1.25
N ASN A 51 15.35 17.51 1.53
CA ASN A 51 14.94 18.85 1.13
C ASN A 51 14.93 19.00 -0.40
N ARG A 52 15.92 18.43 -1.11
CA ARG A 52 15.94 18.38 -2.58
C ARG A 52 14.69 17.73 -3.14
N GLN A 53 14.29 16.58 -2.61
CA GLN A 53 13.08 15.87 -3.05
C GLN A 53 11.78 16.65 -2.78
N LEU A 54 11.75 17.43 -1.69
CA LEU A 54 10.63 18.33 -1.41
C LEU A 54 10.57 19.49 -2.42
N ARG A 55 11.71 20.10 -2.74
CA ARG A 55 11.81 21.18 -3.74
C ARG A 55 11.38 20.70 -5.13
N GLU A 56 11.84 19.53 -5.57
CA GLU A 56 11.38 18.95 -6.84
C GLU A 56 9.87 18.65 -6.87
N ARG A 57 9.29 18.25 -5.75
CA ARG A 57 7.83 18.05 -5.64
C ARG A 57 7.10 19.38 -5.73
N TRP A 58 7.60 20.40 -5.04
CA TRP A 58 7.07 21.75 -5.09
C TRP A 58 7.11 22.33 -6.50
N ASP A 59 8.22 22.15 -7.22
CA ASP A 59 8.37 22.64 -8.61
C ASP A 59 7.37 21.94 -9.56
N ARG A 60 7.19 20.62 -9.43
CA ARG A 60 6.17 19.89 -10.21
C ARG A 60 4.74 20.36 -9.89
N GLU A 61 4.44 20.63 -8.62
CA GLU A 61 3.13 21.17 -8.22
C GLU A 61 2.91 22.62 -8.72
N ALA A 62 3.98 23.40 -8.86
CA ALA A 62 3.93 24.74 -9.43
C ALA A 62 3.70 24.69 -10.95
N GLU A 63 4.38 23.78 -11.67
CA GLU A 63 4.16 23.54 -13.10
C GLU A 63 2.73 23.09 -13.41
N ASP A 64 2.16 22.16 -12.63
CA ASP A 64 0.77 21.70 -12.76
C ASP A 64 -0.25 22.84 -12.51
N ARG A 65 0.06 23.73 -11.55
CA ARG A 65 -0.75 24.93 -11.27
C ARG A 65 -0.69 25.95 -12.41
N GLN A 66 0.48 26.12 -13.04
CA GLN A 66 0.66 27.01 -14.18
C GLN A 66 -0.05 26.46 -15.43
N ALA A 67 0.08 25.15 -15.69
CA ALA A 67 -0.59 24.47 -16.80
C ALA A 67 -2.12 24.44 -16.65
N GLY A 68 -2.64 24.37 -15.43
CA GLY A 68 -4.08 24.50 -15.14
C GLY A 68 -4.62 25.93 -15.27
N ALA A 69 -3.76 26.96 -15.21
CA ALA A 69 -4.16 28.36 -15.36
C ALA A 69 -4.20 28.81 -16.83
N ASP A 70 -3.33 28.26 -17.69
CA ASP A 70 -3.34 28.51 -19.14
C ASP A 70 -4.40 27.68 -19.91
N GLY A 71 -5.13 26.81 -19.22
CA GLY A 71 -6.12 25.88 -19.77
C GLY A 71 -7.59 26.20 -19.43
N ALA A 72 -7.97 27.47 -19.26
CA ALA A 72 -9.36 27.85 -19.04
C ALA A 72 -10.09 28.20 -20.35
N PRO A 73 -10.88 27.29 -20.95
CA PRO A 73 -12.08 27.66 -21.67
C PRO A 73 -13.26 27.65 -20.69
N GLN A 74 -13.81 28.85 -20.46
CA GLN A 74 -15.20 28.99 -20.01
C GLN A 74 -16.13 28.39 -21.08
N GLY A 75 -17.09 27.56 -20.69
CA GLY A 75 -18.23 27.20 -21.55
C GLY A 75 -18.73 25.76 -21.39
N GLU A 76 -19.99 25.64 -21.01
CA GLU A 76 -20.82 24.45 -20.79
C GLU A 76 -21.10 23.59 -22.06
N PRO A 77 -21.78 22.42 -21.96
CA PRO A 77 -21.54 21.24 -22.78
C PRO A 77 -22.31 21.23 -24.10
N ALA A 78 -21.73 20.59 -25.13
CA ALA A 78 -22.46 20.26 -26.35
C ALA A 78 -22.17 18.81 -26.76
N ASP A 79 -23.26 18.05 -26.72
CA ASP A 79 -23.47 16.70 -27.23
C ASP A 79 -23.12 16.59 -28.73
N GLY A 80 -22.70 15.39 -29.15
CA GLY A 80 -23.07 14.86 -30.45
C GLY A 80 -22.21 15.19 -31.68
N LYS A 81 -21.56 14.12 -32.16
CA LYS A 81 -21.31 13.77 -33.57
C LYS A 81 -20.21 14.53 -34.31
N GLN A 82 -19.14 13.80 -34.63
CA GLN A 82 -18.75 13.62 -36.03
C GLN A 82 -17.94 12.32 -36.19
N GLN A 83 -18.53 11.41 -36.96
CA GLN A 83 -18.01 10.13 -37.38
C GLN A 83 -17.65 10.24 -38.86
N GLN A 84 -16.60 9.52 -39.26
CA GLN A 84 -16.26 9.04 -40.62
C GLN A 84 -15.68 10.02 -41.64
N GLN A 85 -14.41 9.75 -41.97
CA GLN A 85 -13.88 9.43 -43.30
C GLN A 85 -12.52 8.73 -43.07
N GLN A 86 -12.10 7.62 -43.69
CA GLN A 86 -12.65 6.67 -44.65
C GLN A 86 -11.73 5.43 -44.61
N LEU A 87 -12.30 4.24 -44.81
CA LEU A 87 -11.64 2.95 -45.02
C LEU A 87 -10.85 2.94 -46.35
N GLU A 88 -9.73 2.21 -46.42
CA GLU A 88 -9.55 0.98 -47.23
C GLU A 88 -8.10 0.43 -47.14
N GLU A 89 -7.99 -0.90 -47.06
CA GLU A 89 -6.84 -1.73 -46.64
C GLU A 89 -5.77 -1.97 -47.75
N PRO A 90 -4.68 -2.73 -47.48
CA PRO A 90 -4.78 -4.19 -47.63
C PRO A 90 -4.24 -5.04 -46.44
N PRO A 91 -4.73 -6.29 -46.30
CA PRO A 91 -4.36 -7.21 -45.23
C PRO A 91 -3.20 -8.11 -45.66
N ALA A 92 -2.04 -7.97 -45.03
CA ALA A 92 -1.01 -9.00 -44.97
C ALA A 92 0.09 -8.53 -44.00
N GLN A 93 0.65 -9.48 -43.25
CA GLN A 93 1.80 -9.30 -42.33
C GLN A 93 1.46 -8.76 -40.93
N GLN A 94 0.75 -9.58 -40.15
CA GLN A 94 1.00 -9.70 -38.71
C GLN A 94 0.54 -11.07 -38.20
N GLN A 95 0.78 -12.12 -38.99
CA GLN A 95 0.70 -13.52 -38.54
C GLN A 95 2.08 -14.10 -38.20
N GLU A 96 3.16 -13.31 -38.26
CA GLU A 96 4.53 -13.76 -37.92
C GLU A 96 5.01 -13.33 -36.52
N ALA A 97 4.11 -12.81 -35.67
CA ALA A 97 4.44 -12.45 -34.28
C ALA A 97 3.92 -13.47 -33.24
N ASP A 98 3.28 -14.55 -33.70
CA ASP A 98 2.67 -15.60 -32.84
C ASP A 98 3.45 -16.93 -32.88
N GLU A 99 4.70 -16.93 -33.34
CA GLU A 99 5.55 -18.13 -33.39
C GLU A 99 6.83 -17.99 -32.53
N GLU A 100 7.04 -16.85 -31.86
CA GLU A 100 8.16 -16.59 -30.95
C GLU A 100 7.74 -16.42 -29.47
N ARG A 101 6.62 -17.05 -29.07
CA ARG A 101 6.15 -17.08 -27.68
C ARG A 101 6.06 -18.42 -26.94
N PRO A 102 6.73 -19.53 -27.31
CA PRO A 102 6.75 -20.72 -26.44
C PRO A 102 8.02 -20.91 -25.58
N GLU A 103 8.89 -19.89 -25.40
CA GLU A 103 10.12 -20.06 -24.58
C GLU A 103 10.24 -19.22 -23.30
N LYS A 104 9.48 -18.12 -23.13
CA LYS A 104 9.59 -17.30 -21.91
C LYS A 104 8.65 -17.72 -20.78
N GLU A 105 7.63 -18.54 -21.06
CA GLU A 105 6.67 -19.01 -20.04
C GLU A 105 7.13 -20.26 -19.28
N LYS A 106 8.25 -20.90 -19.68
CA LYS A 106 8.75 -22.12 -19.03
C LYS A 106 9.74 -21.88 -17.87
N LYS A 107 10.03 -20.62 -17.49
CA LYS A 107 11.07 -20.30 -16.49
C LYS A 107 10.61 -19.58 -15.22
N THR A 108 9.31 -19.56 -14.92
CA THR A 108 8.83 -19.23 -13.58
C THR A 108 8.37 -20.48 -12.85
N LYS A 109 9.18 -21.56 -12.90
CA LYS A 109 9.13 -22.54 -11.81
C LYS A 109 9.59 -21.79 -10.57
N SER A 110 8.63 -21.36 -9.76
CA SER A 110 8.87 -20.86 -8.41
C SER A 110 9.92 -21.76 -7.77
N LYS A 111 11.11 -21.21 -7.48
CA LYS A 111 12.14 -21.94 -6.73
C LYS A 111 11.52 -22.26 -5.37
N LEU A 112 10.97 -23.47 -5.25
CA LEU A 112 10.50 -23.98 -3.97
C LEU A 112 11.70 -23.91 -3.03
N ARG A 113 11.49 -23.33 -1.85
CA ARG A 113 12.50 -23.36 -0.80
C ARG A 113 12.85 -24.83 -0.54
N ALA A 114 14.13 -25.10 -0.31
CA ALA A 114 14.56 -26.45 0.07
C ALA A 114 13.77 -26.91 1.29
N PHE A 115 13.30 -28.16 1.26
CA PHE A 115 12.62 -28.77 2.40
C PHE A 115 13.61 -28.86 3.55
N ASP A 116 13.25 -28.25 4.68
CA ASP A 116 14.02 -28.30 5.91
C ASP A 116 13.30 -29.24 6.87
N PRO A 117 13.86 -30.43 7.18
CA PRO A 117 13.23 -31.42 8.03
C PRO A 117 13.12 -30.97 9.51
N ASP A 118 13.86 -29.94 9.92
CA ASP A 118 13.84 -29.42 11.29
C ASP A 118 12.78 -28.31 11.47
N LEU A 119 12.27 -27.76 10.36
CA LEU A 119 11.17 -26.79 10.36
C LEU A 119 9.82 -27.51 10.54
N SER A 120 9.42 -27.72 11.79
CA SER A 120 8.07 -28.22 12.09
C SER A 120 6.99 -27.20 11.70
N VAL A 121 6.01 -27.61 10.91
CA VAL A 121 4.82 -26.80 10.64
C VAL A 121 3.93 -26.85 11.88
N ALA A 122 3.51 -25.70 12.39
CA ALA A 122 2.59 -25.64 13.52
C ALA A 122 1.30 -26.41 13.19
N SER A 123 0.86 -27.28 14.10
CA SER A 123 -0.38 -28.05 13.94
C SER A 123 -1.63 -27.16 13.94
N VAL A 124 -1.51 -25.92 14.41
CA VAL A 124 -2.60 -24.94 14.48
C VAL A 124 -2.42 -23.92 13.36
N LEU A 125 -3.41 -23.86 12.48
CA LEU A 125 -3.47 -22.84 11.43
C LEU A 125 -3.63 -21.46 12.07
N ALA A 126 -2.76 -20.52 11.70
CA ALA A 126 -2.88 -19.15 12.17
C ALA A 126 -4.24 -18.56 11.74
N PRO A 127 -4.97 -17.87 12.64
CA PRO A 127 -6.23 -17.22 12.29
C PRO A 127 -5.97 -16.18 11.20
N ARG A 128 -6.78 -16.23 10.13
CA ARG A 128 -6.68 -15.34 8.98
C ARG A 128 -7.94 -14.48 8.90
N PRO A 129 -7.84 -13.17 9.15
CA PRO A 129 -8.96 -12.25 8.98
C PRO A 129 -9.45 -12.21 7.54
N SER A 130 -10.69 -11.75 7.35
CA SER A 130 -11.29 -11.56 6.02
C SER A 130 -10.47 -10.62 5.13
N SER A 131 -10.42 -10.89 3.83
CA SER A 131 -9.81 -10.01 2.83
C SER A 131 -10.46 -8.63 2.82
N TYR A 132 -11.77 -8.53 3.10
CA TYR A 132 -12.49 -7.28 3.33
C TYR A 132 -11.82 -6.43 4.42
N ALA A 133 -11.62 -6.99 5.61
CA ALA A 133 -11.05 -6.27 6.75
C ALA A 133 -9.58 -5.89 6.51
N LEU A 134 -8.81 -6.76 5.87
CA LEU A 134 -7.42 -6.47 5.49
C LEU A 134 -7.32 -5.35 4.44
N ASN A 135 -8.30 -5.24 3.54
CA ASN A 135 -8.40 -4.17 2.54
C ASN A 135 -8.83 -2.85 3.20
N LYS A 136 -9.80 -2.87 4.12
CA LYS A 136 -10.14 -1.69 4.93
C LYS A 136 -8.95 -1.17 5.72
N LEU A 137 -8.24 -2.08 6.39
CA LEU A 137 -6.98 -1.79 7.08
C LEU A 137 -5.87 -1.31 6.12
N ALA A 138 -6.00 -1.57 4.80
CA ALA A 138 -5.07 -1.06 3.79
C ALA A 138 -5.29 0.39 3.47
N ASN A 139 -6.55 0.77 3.40
CA ASN A 139 -6.97 2.11 3.04
C ASN A 139 -7.08 3.01 4.27
N PHE A 140 -6.62 2.52 5.45
CA PHE A 140 -6.81 3.17 6.75
C PHE A 140 -8.29 3.51 7.03
N GLU A 141 -9.19 2.72 6.48
CA GLU A 141 -10.62 2.84 6.70
C GLU A 141 -11.01 2.10 7.97
N TYR A 142 -12.05 2.60 8.63
CA TYR A 142 -12.65 1.90 9.76
C TYR A 142 -13.14 0.50 9.34
N CYS A 143 -12.81 -0.49 10.16
CA CYS A 143 -13.30 -1.85 10.07
C CYS A 143 -13.63 -2.37 11.46
N GLU A 144 -14.74 -3.08 11.59
CA GLU A 144 -15.19 -3.65 12.84
C GLU A 144 -14.17 -4.65 13.39
N LEU A 145 -13.91 -4.59 14.70
CA LEU A 145 -12.97 -5.50 15.37
C LEU A 145 -13.43 -6.96 15.30
N TRP A 146 -14.73 -7.20 15.06
CA TRP A 146 -15.29 -8.54 14.90
C TRP A 146 -14.51 -9.39 13.87
N TYR A 147 -14.01 -8.80 12.78
CA TYR A 147 -13.25 -9.55 11.77
C TYR A 147 -11.92 -10.13 12.28
N PHE A 148 -11.40 -9.59 13.38
CA PHE A 148 -10.17 -10.04 14.03
C PHE A 148 -10.44 -10.97 15.22
N THR A 149 -11.70 -11.28 15.49
CA THR A 149 -12.07 -12.33 16.46
C THR A 149 -11.88 -13.72 15.85
N GLN A 150 -11.86 -14.74 16.70
CA GLN A 150 -11.87 -16.13 16.24
C GLN A 150 -13.08 -16.42 15.34
N GLU A 151 -14.28 -15.99 15.72
CA GLU A 151 -15.51 -16.17 14.94
C GLU A 151 -15.43 -15.50 13.56
N GLY A 152 -14.92 -14.27 13.51
CA GLY A 152 -14.73 -13.55 12.25
C GLY A 152 -13.71 -14.22 11.32
N CYS A 153 -12.65 -14.78 11.88
CA CYS A 153 -11.65 -15.54 11.13
C CYS A 153 -12.19 -16.89 10.63
N GLU A 154 -12.99 -17.60 11.44
CA GLU A 154 -13.67 -18.83 11.03
C GLU A 154 -14.71 -18.56 9.92
N ASP A 155 -15.47 -17.47 10.03
CA ASP A 155 -16.41 -17.05 8.98
C ASP A 155 -15.67 -16.71 7.69
N ALA A 156 -14.56 -15.97 7.77
CA ALA A 156 -13.72 -15.67 6.62
C ALA A 156 -13.17 -16.94 5.95
N GLN A 157 -12.74 -17.94 6.73
CA GLN A 157 -12.27 -19.22 6.19
C GLN A 157 -13.38 -20.00 5.48
N ARG A 158 -14.62 -19.94 5.98
CA ARG A 158 -15.78 -20.56 5.31
C ARG A 158 -16.09 -19.84 4.00
N THR A 159 -16.16 -18.52 4.04
CA THR A 159 -16.42 -17.68 2.86
C THR A 159 -15.37 -17.89 1.77
N HIS A 160 -14.08 -17.96 2.13
CA HIS A 160 -12.99 -18.24 1.18
C HIS A 160 -13.10 -19.64 0.53
N ARG A 161 -13.73 -20.62 1.19
CA ARG A 161 -13.94 -21.96 0.59
C ARG A 161 -15.17 -22.01 -0.31
N THR A 162 -16.18 -21.17 -0.06
CA THR A 162 -17.45 -21.17 -0.78
C THR A 162 -17.46 -20.18 -1.95
N GLU A 163 -16.81 -19.03 -1.79
CA GLU A 163 -16.56 -18.07 -2.87
C GLU A 163 -15.28 -18.51 -3.58
N ALA A 164 -15.42 -19.27 -4.67
CA ALA A 164 -14.33 -19.38 -5.62
C ALA A 164 -13.96 -17.96 -6.08
N ASP A 165 -12.67 -17.66 -6.18
CA ASP A 165 -12.06 -16.35 -6.50
C ASP A 165 -12.48 -15.77 -7.89
N ASP A 166 -13.46 -16.38 -8.54
CA ASP A 166 -13.96 -16.06 -9.89
C ASP A 166 -15.05 -14.98 -9.90
N SER A 167 -15.54 -14.54 -8.75
CA SER A 167 -16.56 -13.48 -8.65
C SER A 167 -15.93 -12.11 -8.38
N PHE A 168 -16.04 -11.20 -9.36
CA PHE A 168 -15.58 -9.82 -9.25
C PHE A 168 -16.75 -8.84 -9.07
N GLY A 169 -16.64 -7.94 -8.10
CA GLY A 169 -17.54 -6.82 -7.90
C GLY A 169 -16.97 -5.53 -8.51
N MET A 170 -17.86 -4.63 -8.95
CA MET A 170 -17.49 -3.29 -9.38
C MET A 170 -17.43 -2.36 -8.16
N SER A 171 -16.31 -1.65 -7.98
CA SER A 171 -16.15 -0.62 -6.95
C SER A 171 -15.67 0.70 -7.55
N LYS A 172 -16.18 1.83 -7.06
CA LYS A 172 -15.80 3.17 -7.54
C LYS A 172 -14.67 3.72 -6.68
N ILE A 173 -13.59 4.18 -7.32
CA ILE A 173 -12.47 4.87 -6.68
C ILE A 173 -12.27 6.20 -7.41
N GLY A 174 -12.67 7.30 -6.77
CA GLY A 174 -12.72 8.61 -7.44
C GLY A 174 -13.71 8.56 -8.61
N GLU A 175 -13.25 8.83 -9.82
CA GLU A 175 -14.06 8.75 -11.05
C GLU A 175 -13.94 7.41 -11.80
N LEU A 176 -13.05 6.51 -11.35
CA LEU A 176 -12.80 5.23 -12.02
C LEU A 176 -13.62 4.10 -11.41
N VAL A 177 -14.18 3.24 -12.27
CA VAL A 177 -14.77 1.96 -11.87
C VAL A 177 -13.70 0.88 -11.95
N THR A 178 -13.48 0.17 -10.85
CA THR A 178 -12.49 -0.90 -10.72
C THR A 178 -13.17 -2.22 -10.40
N PHE A 179 -12.70 -3.31 -11.00
CA PHE A 179 -13.13 -4.66 -10.65
C PHE A 179 -12.24 -5.18 -9.52
N ARG A 180 -12.86 -5.65 -8.44
CA ARG A 180 -12.18 -6.25 -7.29
C ARG A 180 -12.87 -7.55 -6.91
N PRO A 181 -12.15 -8.57 -6.39
CA PRO A 181 -12.79 -9.78 -5.89
C PRO A 181 -13.88 -9.45 -4.88
N VAL A 182 -15.05 -10.08 -4.99
CA VAL A 182 -16.21 -9.79 -4.12
C VAL A 182 -15.84 -9.91 -2.64
N ALA A 183 -15.04 -10.92 -2.28
CA ALA A 183 -14.54 -11.11 -0.92
C ALA A 183 -13.78 -9.90 -0.34
N SER A 184 -13.18 -9.05 -1.19
CA SER A 184 -12.42 -7.86 -0.76
C SER A 184 -13.28 -6.61 -0.57
N VAL A 185 -14.55 -6.64 -1.00
CA VAL A 185 -15.48 -5.50 -0.99
C VAL A 185 -16.73 -5.79 -0.16
N GLN A 186 -17.13 -7.06 -0.06
CA GLN A 186 -18.34 -7.48 0.64
C GLN A 186 -18.08 -7.68 2.13
N ALA A 187 -18.83 -6.97 2.97
CA ALA A 187 -18.87 -7.19 4.41
C ALA A 187 -19.62 -8.49 4.74
N SER A 188 -19.21 -9.18 5.81
CA SER A 188 -19.95 -10.35 6.30
C SER A 188 -21.28 -9.90 6.91
N LYS A 189 -22.35 -10.65 6.63
CA LYS A 189 -23.68 -10.45 7.24
C LYS A 189 -23.68 -10.75 8.75
N ARG A 190 -22.65 -11.44 9.24
CA ARG A 190 -22.46 -11.78 10.66
C ARG A 190 -21.59 -10.78 11.40
N ALA A 191 -21.08 -9.75 10.70
CA ALA A 191 -20.25 -8.74 11.32
C ALA A 191 -21.02 -8.05 12.45
N LEU A 192 -20.43 -8.09 13.64
CA LEU A 192 -20.93 -7.42 14.82
C LEU A 192 -20.27 -6.04 14.93
N GLN A 193 -21.04 -5.06 15.42
CA GLN A 193 -20.50 -3.75 15.76
C GLN A 193 -19.62 -3.86 17.01
N ASP A 194 -18.64 -2.96 17.12
CA ASP A 194 -17.66 -2.99 18.21
C ASP A 194 -18.32 -2.92 19.60
N GLU A 195 -19.44 -2.18 19.72
CA GLU A 195 -20.22 -2.05 20.97
C GLU A 195 -20.88 -3.34 21.42
N SER A 196 -21.13 -4.27 20.48
CA SER A 196 -21.80 -5.55 20.74
C SER A 196 -20.83 -6.70 21.02
N LEU A 197 -19.52 -6.44 20.93
CA LEU A 197 -18.49 -7.42 21.26
C LEU A 197 -18.38 -7.61 22.76
N THR A 198 -18.17 -8.85 23.20
CA THR A 198 -17.80 -9.11 24.59
C THR A 198 -16.37 -8.62 24.85
N TRP A 199 -16.06 -8.33 26.11
CA TRP A 199 -14.71 -7.91 26.49
C TRP A 199 -13.61 -8.93 26.10
N GLU A 200 -13.92 -10.22 26.17
CA GLU A 200 -13.00 -11.28 25.76
C GLU A 200 -12.72 -11.24 24.25
N GLN A 201 -13.78 -11.12 23.44
CA GLN A 201 -13.68 -10.99 21.99
C GLN A 201 -12.92 -9.71 21.60
N PHE A 202 -13.16 -8.62 22.31
CA PHE A 202 -12.49 -7.34 22.10
C PHE A 202 -10.98 -7.43 22.37
N HIS A 203 -10.56 -8.03 23.49
CA HIS A 203 -9.15 -8.21 23.80
C HIS A 203 -8.43 -9.12 22.79
N TYR A 204 -9.08 -10.20 22.38
CA TYR A 204 -8.54 -11.09 21.34
C TYR A 204 -8.38 -10.34 20.01
N ALA A 205 -9.42 -9.63 19.59
CA ALA A 205 -9.43 -8.85 18.36
C ALA A 205 -8.35 -7.77 18.37
N LEU A 206 -8.15 -7.05 19.48
CA LEU A 206 -7.08 -6.06 19.61
C LEU A 206 -5.69 -6.69 19.46
N GLY A 207 -5.45 -7.84 20.07
CA GLY A 207 -4.19 -8.56 19.94
C GLY A 207 -3.89 -8.93 18.49
N LEU A 208 -4.87 -9.53 17.81
CA LEU A 208 -4.73 -9.93 16.41
C LEU A 208 -4.62 -8.72 15.48
N TRP A 209 -5.46 -7.71 15.66
CA TRP A 209 -5.43 -6.44 14.92
C TRP A 209 -4.07 -5.76 15.05
N GLY A 210 -3.50 -5.70 16.26
CA GLY A 210 -2.18 -5.15 16.51
C GLY A 210 -1.06 -5.87 15.75
N VAL A 211 -1.13 -7.21 15.63
CA VAL A 211 -0.17 -7.99 14.82
C VAL A 211 -0.25 -7.59 13.35
N PHE A 212 -1.45 -7.48 12.79
CA PHE A 212 -1.65 -7.12 11.38
C PHE A 212 -1.29 -5.66 11.09
N LEU A 213 -1.58 -4.76 12.02
CA LEU A 213 -1.19 -3.35 11.93
C LEU A 213 0.34 -3.21 12.01
N ASN A 214 1.00 -3.82 13.00
CA ASN A 214 2.46 -3.74 13.16
C ASN A 214 3.21 -4.32 11.96
N ARG A 215 2.72 -5.43 11.40
CA ARG A 215 3.31 -6.04 10.20
C ARG A 215 3.24 -5.13 8.98
N ARG A 216 2.25 -4.23 8.91
CA ARG A 216 2.04 -3.30 7.80
C ARG A 216 2.75 -1.95 8.01
N VAL A 217 2.72 -1.42 9.22
CA VAL A 217 3.33 -0.13 9.59
C VAL A 217 4.85 -0.27 9.81
N GLY A 218 5.39 -1.50 9.79
CA GLY A 218 6.83 -1.74 9.94
C GLY A 218 7.34 -1.53 11.36
N LEU A 219 6.43 -1.41 12.33
CA LEU A 219 6.76 -1.36 13.76
C LEU A 219 7.16 -2.76 14.21
N ARG A 220 8.44 -3.09 13.95
CA ARG A 220 9.07 -4.31 14.41
C ARG A 220 9.25 -4.18 15.93
N VAL A 221 8.27 -4.65 16.69
CA VAL A 221 8.41 -4.79 18.15
C VAL A 221 9.47 -5.86 18.37
N SER A 222 10.70 -5.44 18.69
CA SER A 222 11.75 -6.37 19.12
C SER A 222 11.27 -7.10 20.38
N PRO A 223 11.34 -8.44 20.42
CA PRO A 223 11.12 -9.16 21.66
C PRO A 223 12.24 -8.77 22.63
N ARG A 224 11.86 -8.18 23.78
CA ARG A 224 12.73 -8.07 24.94
C ARG A 224 12.98 -9.49 25.43
N VAL A 225 14.21 -9.96 25.28
CA VAL A 225 14.71 -11.15 25.97
C VAL A 225 15.17 -10.66 27.34
N ASP A 226 14.48 -11.10 28.38
CA ASP A 226 14.95 -11.03 29.77
C ASP A 226 16.14 -11.96 30.00
#